data_AF-I8TKL4-F1
#
_entry.id   AF-I8TKL4-F1
#
_cell.length_a   1.000
_cell.length_b   1.000
_cell.length_c   1.000
_cell.angle_alpha   90.00
_cell.angle_beta   90.00
_cell.angle_gamma   90.00
#
_symmetry.space_group_name_H-M   'P 1'
#
loop_
_entity.id
_entity.type
_entity.pdbx_description
1 polymer ?
#
loop_
_entity_poly.entity_id
_entity_poly.type
_entity_poly.pdbx_seq_one_letter_code
_entity_poly.pdbx_strand_id
1 'polypeptide(L)'
;MTAKVLQVDSQYLYVPGCMIMSFDDPSTRTAEVKLVRVSQGVDLGRLSETHNIYKNVIHDVIGIEEATQELEDIMKRKPRYNKLIIVLVCGLATAMVGPFAFGARPIDMPIIFFNGCLLGIMQHVIAPRSVLYSNVFEVTAAVLTSFIARAIGSITTTIHGTPHQRLFCFSAIAQSSIALILPGYTVLCSSLELQSHKIVPGSIRMVYAIIYSLFLGYGVTVGTTIYGLIDRSATSSTTCPNILGFKNPYVARFPFVIAFSICLLIINQGKWKQGPVMVIISFTGYVTNYFVTKRLGTNTQVANTVGAFAIGVMGNLYSRLWHGHAATAILPGIFVLVPSGLAASGSLIAGVESADAIRSNITRNASHGDTQSTGVGQQKSVQDLGFGMVQVAIGITVGLFVAALVVYPLGKRRSGLFSF
;
A
#
# COMPACT_ATOMS: atom_id res chain seq x y z
N MET A 1 7.18 11.84 -27.36
CA MET A 1 6.98 10.81 -28.40
C MET A 1 5.61 10.99 -29.03
N THR A 2 4.53 10.93 -28.27
CA THR A 2 3.16 11.16 -28.76
C THR A 2 2.97 12.51 -29.46
N ALA A 3 3.45 13.61 -28.89
CA ALA A 3 3.39 14.94 -29.51
C ALA A 3 4.03 15.00 -30.92
N LYS A 4 5.11 14.24 -31.15
CA LYS A 4 5.75 14.16 -32.48
C LYS A 4 4.91 13.37 -33.49
N VAL A 5 4.20 12.34 -33.03
CA VAL A 5 3.27 11.55 -33.87
C VAL A 5 2.09 12.43 -34.28
N LEU A 6 1.58 13.24 -33.34
CA LEU A 6 0.47 14.17 -33.58
C LEU A 6 0.90 15.46 -34.30
N GLN A 7 2.19 15.65 -34.60
CA GLN A 7 2.75 16.87 -35.20
C GLN A 7 2.42 18.16 -34.43
N VAL A 8 2.36 18.08 -33.10
CA VAL A 8 2.09 19.23 -32.21
C VAL A 8 3.34 19.58 -31.40
N ASP A 9 3.79 20.83 -31.50
CA ASP A 9 4.85 21.36 -30.64
C ASP A 9 4.29 21.67 -29.25
N SER A 10 4.73 20.89 -28.26
CA SER A 10 4.22 20.99 -26.91
C SER A 10 5.23 20.55 -25.85
N GLN A 11 5.14 21.19 -24.69
CA GLN A 11 5.95 20.93 -23.52
C GLN A 11 5.08 20.48 -22.36
N TYR A 12 5.55 19.48 -21.62
CA TYR A 12 4.80 18.87 -20.53
C TYR A 12 5.61 18.92 -19.24
N LEU A 13 5.03 19.51 -18.20
CA LEU A 13 5.56 19.45 -16.84
C LEU A 13 4.58 18.69 -15.97
N TYR A 14 5.06 17.61 -15.38
CA TYR A 14 4.27 16.77 -14.49
C TYR A 14 4.66 17.03 -13.03
N VAL A 15 3.66 17.42 -12.24
CA VAL A 15 3.75 17.54 -10.78
C VAL A 15 2.66 16.64 -10.17
N PRO A 16 2.90 15.95 -9.05
CA PRO A 16 1.88 15.10 -8.45
C PRO A 16 0.59 15.90 -8.16
N GLY A 17 -0.53 15.51 -8.78
CA GLY A 17 -1.82 16.21 -8.68
C GLY A 17 -2.05 17.34 -9.69
N CYS A 18 -1.09 17.65 -10.57
CA CYS A 18 -1.21 18.69 -11.58
C CYS A 18 -0.35 18.39 -12.82
N MET A 19 -0.96 18.39 -14.01
CA MET A 19 -0.23 18.38 -15.27
C MET A 19 -0.33 19.75 -15.93
N ILE A 20 0.83 20.33 -16.25
CA ILE A 20 0.93 21.60 -16.98
C ILE A 20 1.36 21.26 -18.40
N MET A 21 0.57 21.70 -19.37
CA MET A 21 0.76 21.47 -20.79
C MET A 21 0.89 22.84 -21.47
N SER A 22 1.98 23.06 -22.19
CA SER A 22 2.17 24.24 -23.05
C SER A 22 2.09 23.79 -24.49
N PHE A 23 1.23 24.42 -25.27
CA PHE A 23 1.15 24.23 -26.71
C PHE A 23 1.74 25.47 -27.37
N ASP A 24 2.83 25.29 -28.11
CA ASP A 24 3.56 26.38 -28.72
C ASP A 24 3.04 26.55 -30.15
N ASP A 25 2.64 27.77 -30.52
CA ASP A 25 2.27 28.10 -31.89
C ASP A 25 3.42 28.88 -32.57
N PRO A 26 4.18 28.23 -33.47
CA PRO A 26 5.31 28.87 -34.12
C PRO A 26 4.91 30.03 -35.04
N SER A 27 3.66 30.07 -35.51
CA SER A 27 3.17 31.12 -36.41
C SER A 27 2.90 32.44 -35.68
N THR A 28 2.31 32.38 -34.48
CA THR A 28 1.99 33.57 -33.67
C THR A 28 3.03 33.87 -32.60
N ARG A 29 4.02 32.98 -32.39
CA ARG A 29 4.98 33.04 -31.26
C ARG A 29 4.28 33.15 -29.90
N THR A 30 3.12 32.55 -29.77
CA THR A 30 2.38 32.47 -28.51
C THR A 30 2.39 31.04 -27.97
N ALA A 31 2.18 30.90 -26.66
CA ALA A 31 2.08 29.61 -26.01
C ALA A 31 0.77 29.56 -25.23
N GLU A 32 -0.08 28.56 -25.52
CA GLU A 32 -1.28 28.30 -24.73
C GLU A 32 -0.95 27.31 -23.62
N VAL A 33 -1.06 27.75 -22.37
CA VAL A 33 -0.81 26.90 -21.20
C VAL A 33 -2.13 26.40 -20.62
N LYS A 34 -2.30 25.08 -20.57
CA LYS A 34 -3.40 24.40 -19.89
C LYS A 34 -2.91 23.73 -18.61
N LEU A 35 -3.69 23.88 -17.55
CA LEU A 35 -3.45 23.26 -16.26
C LEU A 35 -4.58 22.28 -15.95
N VAL A 36 -4.23 21.00 -15.81
CA VAL A 36 -5.16 19.91 -15.52
C VAL A 36 -4.89 19.36 -14.12
N ARG A 37 -5.86 19.47 -13.21
CA ARG A 37 -5.78 18.93 -11.83
C ARG A 37 -6.70 17.73 -11.70
N VAL A 38 -6.17 16.63 -11.17
CA VAL A 38 -6.93 15.40 -10.92
C VAL A 38 -6.51 14.84 -9.56
N SER A 39 -7.48 14.37 -8.77
CA SER A 39 -7.20 13.66 -7.53
C SER A 39 -6.48 12.35 -7.82
N GLN A 40 -5.45 12.05 -7.04
CA GLN A 40 -4.69 10.82 -7.24
C GLN A 40 -5.53 9.60 -6.85
N GLY A 41 -5.47 8.55 -7.65
CA GLY A 41 -6.19 7.30 -7.43
C GLY A 41 -5.71 6.21 -8.38
N VAL A 42 -6.04 4.96 -8.06
CA VAL A 42 -5.71 3.79 -8.87
C VAL A 42 -6.99 3.19 -9.41
N ASP A 43 -7.13 3.18 -10.73
CA ASP A 43 -8.16 2.44 -11.45
C ASP A 43 -7.48 1.59 -12.53
N LEU A 44 -7.36 0.30 -12.27
CA LEU A 44 -6.70 -0.64 -13.17
C LEU A 44 -7.48 -0.81 -14.48
N GLY A 45 -8.80 -0.67 -14.43
CA GLY A 45 -9.66 -0.78 -15.60
C GLY A 45 -9.42 0.37 -16.57
N ARG A 46 -9.51 1.61 -16.07
CA ARG A 46 -9.27 2.83 -16.86
C ARG A 46 -7.83 2.91 -17.35
N LEU A 47 -6.85 2.59 -16.49
CA LEU A 47 -5.44 2.58 -16.89
C LEU A 47 -5.18 1.63 -18.08
N SER A 48 -5.76 0.42 -18.03
CA SER A 48 -5.66 -0.58 -19.10
C SER A 48 -6.32 -0.12 -20.40
N GLU A 49 -7.48 0.53 -20.32
CA GLU A 49 -8.22 1.05 -21.47
C GLU A 49 -7.51 2.24 -22.11
N THR A 50 -7.09 3.23 -21.32
CA THR A 50 -6.33 4.39 -21.80
C THR A 50 -5.01 3.98 -22.43
N HIS A 51 -4.31 2.98 -21.88
CA HIS A 51 -3.07 2.48 -22.47
C HIS A 51 -3.30 1.77 -23.82
N ASN A 52 -4.43 1.07 -23.99
CA ASN A 52 -4.78 0.48 -25.28
C ASN A 52 -5.01 1.56 -26.35
N ILE A 53 -5.78 2.60 -26.02
CA ILE A 53 -6.02 3.73 -26.93
C ILE A 53 -4.69 4.37 -27.33
N TYR A 54 -3.85 4.69 -26.34
CA TYR A 54 -2.51 5.22 -26.57
C TYR A 54 -1.69 4.37 -27.55
N LYS A 55 -1.69 3.05 -27.35
CA LYS A 55 -0.95 2.13 -28.22
C LYS A 55 -1.53 2.10 -29.63
N ASN A 56 -2.85 2.06 -29.75
CA ASN A 56 -3.53 2.02 -31.05
C ASN A 56 -3.28 3.31 -31.85
N VAL A 57 -3.29 4.48 -31.19
CA VAL A 57 -2.95 5.76 -31.82
C VAL A 57 -1.50 5.79 -32.29
N ILE A 58 -0.55 5.33 -31.46
CA ILE A 58 0.88 5.33 -31.85
C ILE A 58 1.20 4.39 -33.01
N HIS A 59 0.43 3.31 -33.16
CA HIS A 59 0.60 2.36 -34.25
C HIS A 59 -0.31 2.67 -35.46
N ASP A 60 -0.93 3.86 -35.49
CA ASP A 60 -1.82 4.32 -36.56
C ASP A 60 -2.98 3.34 -36.85
N VAL A 61 -3.47 2.63 -35.82
CA VAL A 61 -4.59 1.66 -35.94
C VAL A 61 -5.95 2.38 -35.87
N ILE A 62 -6.04 3.44 -35.06
CA ILE A 62 -7.25 4.25 -34.86
C ILE A 62 -6.94 5.73 -35.10
N GLY A 63 -7.93 6.48 -35.59
CA GLY A 63 -7.81 7.93 -35.82
C GLY A 63 -7.89 8.76 -34.53
N ILE A 64 -7.54 10.04 -34.62
CA ILE A 64 -7.54 10.98 -33.47
C ILE A 64 -8.97 11.22 -32.97
N GLU A 65 -9.94 11.42 -33.86
CA GLU A 65 -11.35 11.60 -33.51
C GLU A 65 -11.91 10.39 -32.75
N GLU A 66 -11.67 9.17 -33.25
CA GLU A 66 -12.11 7.93 -32.61
C GLU A 66 -11.46 7.76 -31.23
N ALA A 67 -10.14 7.97 -31.14
CA ALA A 67 -9.42 7.92 -29.87
C ALA A 67 -9.92 8.95 -28.84
N THR A 68 -10.33 10.14 -29.31
CA THR A 68 -10.88 11.19 -28.46
C THR A 68 -12.25 10.80 -27.91
N GLN A 69 -13.12 10.22 -28.75
CA GLN A 69 -14.43 9.71 -28.33
C GLN A 69 -14.28 8.57 -27.30
N GLU A 70 -13.42 7.58 -27.58
CA GLU A 70 -13.19 6.48 -26.63
C GLU A 70 -12.62 6.98 -25.29
N LEU A 71 -11.72 7.98 -25.32
CA LEU A 71 -11.15 8.56 -24.10
C LEU A 71 -12.21 9.32 -23.29
N GLU A 72 -13.10 10.06 -23.96
CA GLU A 72 -14.20 10.78 -23.31
C GLU A 72 -15.19 9.81 -22.65
N ASP A 73 -15.49 8.69 -23.31
CA ASP A 73 -16.32 7.62 -22.75
C ASP A 73 -15.70 7.00 -21.48
N ILE A 74 -14.38 6.75 -21.50
CA ILE A 74 -13.65 6.26 -20.32
C ILE A 74 -13.72 7.26 -19.17
N MET A 75 -13.56 8.56 -19.45
CA MET A 75 -13.62 9.61 -18.44
C MET A 75 -15.01 9.73 -17.81
N LYS A 76 -16.08 9.66 -18.61
CA LYS A 76 -17.48 9.78 -18.18
C LYS A 76 -18.02 8.52 -17.50
N ARG A 77 -17.38 7.36 -17.71
CA ARG A 77 -17.84 6.07 -17.18
C ARG A 77 -17.94 6.05 -15.66
N LYS A 78 -19.07 5.61 -15.10
CA LYS A 78 -19.22 5.43 -13.65
C LYS A 78 -18.26 4.34 -13.10
N PRO A 79 -17.85 4.41 -11.82
CA PRO A 79 -17.09 3.34 -11.17
C PRO A 79 -17.81 2.00 -11.31
N ARG A 80 -17.06 0.92 -11.52
CA ARG A 80 -17.63 -0.40 -11.82
C ARG A 80 -18.31 -1.03 -10.60
N TYR A 81 -17.77 -0.81 -9.42
CA TYR A 81 -18.32 -1.29 -8.16
C TYR A 81 -18.89 -0.17 -7.31
N ASN A 82 -20.02 -0.44 -6.66
CA ASN A 82 -20.66 0.50 -5.75
C ASN A 82 -19.84 0.67 -4.47
N LYS A 83 -19.94 1.84 -3.82
CA LYS A 83 -19.15 2.20 -2.63
C LYS A 83 -19.32 1.19 -1.49
N LEU A 84 -20.53 0.65 -1.29
CA LEU A 84 -20.80 -0.36 -0.25
C LEU A 84 -20.06 -1.68 -0.47
N ILE A 85 -19.97 -2.13 -1.73
CA ILE A 85 -19.23 -3.34 -2.08
C ILE A 85 -17.75 -3.11 -1.80
N ILE A 86 -17.22 -1.95 -2.17
CA ILE A 86 -15.82 -1.60 -1.91
C ILE A 86 -15.54 -1.61 -0.40
N VAL A 87 -16.41 -1.02 0.42
CA VAL A 87 -16.27 -1.04 1.90
C VAL A 87 -16.21 -2.48 2.44
N LEU A 88 -17.13 -3.34 2.03
CA LEU A 88 -17.17 -4.73 2.47
C LEU A 88 -15.91 -5.50 2.04
N VAL A 89 -15.46 -5.27 0.80
CA VAL A 89 -14.25 -5.89 0.26
C VAL A 89 -12.98 -5.34 0.93
N CYS A 90 -12.96 -4.08 1.36
CA CYS A 90 -11.88 -3.54 2.20
C CYS A 90 -11.82 -4.25 3.55
N GLY A 91 -12.97 -4.50 4.20
CA GLY A 91 -13.04 -5.35 5.39
C GLY A 91 -12.50 -6.76 5.14
N LEU A 92 -12.91 -7.38 4.03
CA LEU A 92 -12.41 -8.71 3.66
C LEU A 92 -10.91 -8.71 3.38
N ALA A 93 -10.41 -7.71 2.66
CA ALA A 93 -9.00 -7.58 2.32
C ALA A 93 -8.11 -7.44 3.57
N THR A 94 -8.48 -6.59 4.53
CA THR A 94 -7.75 -6.47 5.80
C THR A 94 -7.75 -7.80 6.58
N ALA A 95 -8.88 -8.52 6.61
CA ALA A 95 -8.95 -9.84 7.25
C ALA A 95 -8.07 -10.89 6.56
N MET A 96 -7.97 -10.85 5.23
CA MET A 96 -7.10 -11.76 4.45
C MET A 96 -5.62 -11.39 4.56
N VAL A 97 -5.27 -10.11 4.78
CA VAL A 97 -3.87 -9.70 4.92
C VAL A 97 -3.23 -10.19 6.22
N GLY A 98 -4.04 -10.31 7.28
CA GLY A 98 -3.55 -10.61 8.62
C GLY A 98 -2.77 -11.90 8.76
N PRO A 99 -3.26 -13.05 8.28
CA PRO A 99 -2.56 -14.33 8.45
C PRO A 99 -1.19 -14.39 7.77
N PHE A 100 -1.09 -13.84 6.55
CA PHE A 100 0.13 -13.99 5.75
C PHE A 100 1.18 -12.93 6.04
N ALA A 101 0.77 -11.70 6.41
CA ALA A 101 1.68 -10.61 6.70
C ALA A 101 1.99 -10.51 8.20
N PHE A 102 0.96 -10.54 9.06
CA PHE A 102 1.07 -10.18 10.49
C PHE A 102 0.86 -11.36 11.45
N GLY A 103 0.69 -12.58 10.93
CA GLY A 103 0.51 -13.78 11.74
C GLY A 103 -0.83 -13.81 12.49
N ALA A 104 -1.88 -13.18 11.96
CA ALA A 104 -3.21 -13.21 12.56
C ALA A 104 -3.76 -14.64 12.65
N ARG A 105 -4.41 -14.95 13.77
CA ARG A 105 -5.08 -16.24 13.97
C ARG A 105 -6.51 -16.16 13.42
N PRO A 106 -7.14 -17.31 13.10
CA PRO A 106 -8.53 -17.34 12.64
C PRO A 106 -9.49 -16.61 13.59
N ILE A 107 -9.24 -16.66 14.90
CA ILE A 107 -10.06 -15.98 15.91
C ILE A 107 -9.97 -14.45 15.81
N ASP A 108 -8.86 -13.90 15.33
CA ASP A 108 -8.65 -12.46 15.20
C ASP A 108 -9.31 -11.90 13.92
N MET A 109 -9.60 -12.75 12.91
CA MET A 109 -10.12 -12.34 11.59
C MET A 109 -11.44 -11.57 11.61
N PRO A 110 -12.49 -12.00 12.35
CA PRO A 110 -13.76 -11.28 12.33
C PRO A 110 -13.59 -9.85 12.83
N ILE A 111 -12.71 -9.67 13.82
CA ILE A 111 -12.44 -8.35 14.42
C ILE A 111 -11.67 -7.47 13.44
N ILE A 112 -10.68 -8.04 12.76
CA ILE A 112 -9.97 -7.35 11.68
C ILE A 112 -10.95 -6.93 10.59
N PHE A 113 -11.89 -7.81 10.22
CA PHE A 113 -12.93 -7.50 9.23
C PHE A 113 -13.81 -6.31 9.65
N PHE A 114 -14.24 -6.25 10.91
CA PHE A 114 -15.03 -5.11 11.41
C PHE A 114 -14.22 -3.81 11.44
N ASN A 115 -12.97 -3.85 11.89
CA ASN A 115 -12.08 -2.68 11.85
C ASN A 115 -11.78 -2.22 10.42
N GLY A 116 -11.59 -3.16 9.48
CA GLY A 116 -11.40 -2.84 8.07
C GLY A 116 -12.65 -2.28 7.40
N CYS A 117 -13.84 -2.76 7.77
CA CYS A 117 -15.11 -2.16 7.33
C CYS A 117 -15.26 -0.73 7.85
N LEU A 118 -14.97 -0.51 9.14
CA LEU A 118 -14.96 0.84 9.75
C LEU A 118 -14.01 1.77 8.98
N LEU A 119 -12.82 1.28 8.65
CA LEU A 119 -11.85 2.00 7.83
C LEU A 119 -12.40 2.37 6.45
N GLY A 120 -13.00 1.38 5.76
CA GLY A 120 -13.60 1.58 4.45
C GLY A 120 -14.72 2.62 4.49
N ILE A 121 -15.53 2.63 5.54
CA ILE A 121 -16.58 3.66 5.75
C ILE A 121 -15.94 5.04 5.90
N MET A 122 -14.94 5.17 6.76
CA MET A 122 -14.23 6.43 6.96
C MET A 122 -13.60 6.94 5.65
N GLN A 123 -13.00 6.05 4.86
CA GLN A 123 -12.33 6.37 3.60
C GLN A 123 -13.29 6.71 2.44
N HIS A 124 -14.34 5.90 2.22
CA HIS A 124 -15.18 6.00 1.02
C HIS A 124 -16.49 6.76 1.25
N VAL A 125 -16.92 6.93 2.50
CA VAL A 125 -18.20 7.60 2.84
C VAL A 125 -17.95 8.91 3.58
N ILE A 126 -17.06 8.94 4.58
CA ILE A 126 -16.85 10.13 5.43
C ILE A 126 -15.85 11.11 4.81
N ALA A 127 -14.67 10.66 4.36
CA ALA A 127 -13.65 11.50 3.74
C ALA A 127 -14.13 12.32 2.53
N PRO A 128 -14.93 11.76 1.60
CA PRO A 128 -15.41 12.54 0.46
C PRO A 128 -16.48 13.59 0.83
N ARG A 129 -17.07 13.53 2.03
CA ARG A 129 -18.13 14.47 2.47
C ARG A 129 -17.58 15.75 3.08
N SER A 130 -16.37 15.73 3.63
CA SER A 130 -15.77 16.88 4.30
C SER A 130 -14.29 17.01 3.92
N VAL A 131 -13.94 18.16 3.33
CA VAL A 131 -12.56 18.49 2.98
C VAL A 131 -11.67 18.53 4.23
N LEU A 132 -12.20 19.06 5.35
CA LEU A 132 -11.47 19.09 6.62
C LEU A 132 -11.16 17.68 7.11
N TYR A 133 -12.15 16.78 7.07
CA TYR A 133 -11.93 15.41 7.51
C TYR A 133 -10.97 14.65 6.59
N SER A 134 -11.02 14.87 5.27
CA SER A 134 -10.08 14.27 4.33
C SER A 134 -8.62 14.60 4.65
N ASN A 135 -8.33 15.78 5.22
CA ASN A 135 -6.97 16.17 5.59
C ASN A 135 -6.44 15.49 6.86
N VAL A 136 -7.34 15.01 7.73
CA VAL A 136 -6.98 14.39 9.03
C VAL A 136 -7.43 12.92 9.12
N PHE A 137 -7.96 12.39 8.03
CA PHE A 137 -8.50 11.03 7.93
C PHE A 137 -7.47 9.99 8.37
N GLU A 138 -6.22 10.13 7.94
CA GLU A 138 -5.13 9.19 8.19
C GLU A 138 -4.87 9.01 9.70
N VAL A 139 -4.73 10.14 10.41
CA VAL A 139 -4.49 10.16 11.85
C VAL A 139 -5.72 9.65 12.60
N THR A 140 -6.92 10.12 12.26
CA THR A 140 -8.14 9.72 12.97
C THR A 140 -8.47 8.24 12.79
N ALA A 141 -8.26 7.70 11.59
CA ALA A 141 -8.39 6.28 11.29
C ALA A 141 -7.39 5.42 12.07
N ALA A 142 -6.12 5.82 12.11
CA ALA A 142 -5.08 5.11 12.85
C ALA A 142 -5.34 5.11 14.36
N VAL A 143 -5.76 6.24 14.92
CA VAL A 143 -6.12 6.37 16.34
C VAL A 143 -7.29 5.44 16.69
N LEU A 144 -8.38 5.49 15.92
CA LEU A 144 -9.58 4.73 16.21
C LEU A 144 -9.35 3.22 16.07
N THR A 145 -8.74 2.78 14.97
CA THR A 145 -8.46 1.34 14.75
C THR A 145 -7.47 0.79 15.77
N SER A 146 -6.46 1.55 16.16
CA SER A 146 -5.47 1.11 17.17
C SER A 146 -6.05 1.10 18.58
N PHE A 147 -6.93 2.05 18.91
CA PHE A 147 -7.69 2.06 20.16
C PHE A 147 -8.55 0.80 20.28
N ILE A 148 -9.36 0.49 19.26
CA ILE A 148 -10.21 -0.70 19.24
C ILE A 148 -9.36 -1.98 19.26
N ALA A 149 -8.27 -2.03 18.50
CA ALA A 149 -7.37 -3.17 18.49
C ALA A 149 -6.78 -3.44 19.89
N ARG A 150 -6.36 -2.40 20.62
CA ARG A 150 -5.82 -2.54 21.98
C ARG A 150 -6.90 -2.94 22.97
N ALA A 151 -8.12 -2.40 22.80
CA ALA A 151 -9.27 -2.71 23.64
C ALA A 151 -9.72 -4.16 23.55
N ILE A 152 -9.68 -4.73 22.36
CA ILE A 152 -10.04 -6.12 22.14
C ILE A 152 -8.87 -7.04 22.53
N GLY A 153 -7.63 -6.61 22.26
CA GLY A 153 -6.43 -7.37 22.59
C GLY A 153 -6.14 -7.48 24.10
N SER A 154 -6.75 -6.65 24.95
CA SER A 154 -6.66 -6.75 26.41
C SER A 154 -7.65 -7.74 27.02
N ILE A 155 -8.63 -8.25 26.26
CA ILE A 155 -9.61 -9.22 26.77
C ILE A 155 -8.89 -10.53 27.14
N THR A 156 -8.86 -10.83 28.44
CA THR A 156 -8.31 -12.08 28.99
C THR A 156 -9.42 -13.10 29.18
N THR A 157 -9.16 -14.36 28.83
CA THR A 157 -10.08 -15.47 29.07
C THR A 157 -9.28 -16.71 29.45
N THR A 158 -9.83 -17.54 30.35
CA THR A 158 -9.22 -18.83 30.73
C THR A 158 -9.42 -19.84 29.61
N ILE A 159 -8.33 -20.28 28.97
CA ILE A 159 -8.34 -21.34 27.95
C ILE A 159 -7.43 -22.48 28.45
N HIS A 160 -7.90 -23.73 28.34
CA HIS A 160 -7.14 -24.95 28.64
C HIS A 160 -6.50 -25.00 30.04
N GLY A 161 -7.20 -24.51 31.07
CA GLY A 161 -6.75 -24.62 32.47
C GLY A 161 -5.59 -23.69 32.86
N THR A 162 -5.03 -22.90 31.94
CA THR A 162 -4.09 -21.81 32.29
C THR A 162 -4.84 -20.50 32.50
N PRO A 163 -4.82 -19.90 33.70
CA PRO A 163 -5.43 -18.59 33.93
C PRO A 163 -4.68 -17.49 33.17
N HIS A 164 -5.39 -16.42 32.77
CA HIS A 164 -4.82 -15.15 32.26
C HIS A 164 -4.21 -15.13 30.83
N GLN A 165 -4.63 -15.99 29.90
CA GLN A 165 -4.23 -15.84 28.49
C GLN A 165 -5.06 -14.78 27.76
N ARG A 166 -4.40 -13.98 26.90
CA ARG A 166 -5.05 -12.99 26.04
C ARG A 166 -5.70 -13.69 24.85
N LEU A 167 -7.00 -13.49 24.69
CA LEU A 167 -7.80 -14.18 23.67
C LEU A 167 -7.42 -13.71 22.26
N PHE A 168 -7.18 -12.41 22.09
CA PHE A 168 -6.93 -11.76 20.81
C PHE A 168 -5.50 -11.21 20.68
N CYS A 169 -4.94 -11.23 19.46
CA CYS A 169 -3.62 -10.66 19.22
C CYS A 169 -3.74 -9.20 18.77
N PHE A 170 -3.40 -8.29 19.68
CA PHE A 170 -3.41 -6.85 19.41
C PHE A 170 -2.52 -6.46 18.21
N SER A 171 -1.27 -6.95 18.15
CA SER A 171 -0.34 -6.64 17.06
C SER A 171 -0.93 -6.99 15.69
N ALA A 172 -1.42 -8.22 15.54
CA ALA A 172 -2.05 -8.66 14.30
C ALA A 172 -3.30 -7.83 13.96
N ILE A 173 -4.16 -7.50 14.93
CA ILE A 173 -5.37 -6.72 14.68
C ILE A 173 -5.03 -5.29 14.25
N ALA A 174 -4.13 -4.62 14.96
CA ALA A 174 -3.75 -3.24 14.68
C ALA A 174 -3.07 -3.11 13.31
N GLN A 175 -2.07 -3.95 13.02
CA GLN A 175 -1.32 -3.87 11.77
C GLN A 175 -2.18 -4.24 10.54
N SER A 176 -3.02 -5.27 10.66
CA SER A 176 -3.89 -5.71 9.56
C SER A 176 -4.99 -4.69 9.24
N SER A 177 -5.53 -4.02 10.27
CA SER A 177 -6.57 -3.00 10.10
C SER A 177 -6.07 -1.81 9.29
N ILE A 178 -4.80 -1.43 9.45
CA ILE A 178 -4.25 -0.25 8.81
C ILE A 178 -3.68 -0.56 7.42
N ALA A 179 -3.40 -1.83 7.10
CA ALA A 179 -2.69 -2.29 5.89
C ALA A 179 -3.13 -1.67 4.55
N LEU A 180 -4.43 -1.37 4.37
CA LEU A 180 -4.96 -0.77 3.13
C LEU A 180 -4.76 0.75 3.03
N ILE A 181 -4.53 1.44 4.14
CA ILE A 181 -4.28 2.88 4.19
C ILE A 181 -2.81 3.19 3.86
N LEU A 182 -1.92 2.22 4.01
CA LEU A 182 -0.49 2.44 3.80
C LEU A 182 -0.24 2.99 2.38
N PRO A 183 0.62 4.01 2.23
CA PRO A 183 0.87 4.68 0.96
C PRO A 183 1.75 3.85 0.02
N GLY A 184 1.62 2.51 0.02
CA GLY A 184 2.52 1.58 -0.67
C GLY A 184 2.67 1.85 -2.17
N TYR A 185 1.55 2.14 -2.85
CA TYR A 185 1.57 2.52 -4.27
C TYR A 185 2.30 3.85 -4.50
N THR A 186 2.02 4.85 -3.66
CA THR A 186 2.66 6.17 -3.76
C THR A 186 4.16 6.06 -3.56
N VAL A 187 4.63 5.32 -2.54
CA VAL A 187 6.07 5.14 -2.29
C VAL A 187 6.74 4.39 -3.46
N LEU A 188 6.09 3.36 -4.00
CA LEU A 188 6.57 2.64 -5.18
C LEU A 188 6.74 3.59 -6.37
N CYS A 189 5.68 4.30 -6.76
CA CYS A 189 5.72 5.23 -7.90
C CYS A 189 6.78 6.30 -7.69
N SER A 190 6.91 6.81 -6.46
CA SER A 190 7.97 7.76 -6.10
C SER A 190 9.35 7.23 -6.42
N SER A 191 9.63 5.99 -5.99
CA SER A 191 10.94 5.39 -6.18
C SER A 191 11.21 5.01 -7.64
N LEU A 192 10.19 4.57 -8.39
CA LEU A 192 10.31 4.31 -9.84
C LEU A 192 10.56 5.60 -10.63
N GLU A 193 9.90 6.69 -10.26
CA GLU A 193 10.10 8.01 -10.87
C GLU A 193 11.49 8.59 -10.56
N LEU A 194 11.94 8.47 -9.31
CA LEU A 194 13.30 8.88 -8.93
C LEU A 194 14.37 8.09 -9.70
N GLN A 195 14.20 6.77 -9.82
CA GLN A 195 15.15 5.91 -10.54
C GLN A 195 15.11 6.13 -12.06
N SER A 196 13.98 6.58 -12.62
CA SER A 196 13.88 7.00 -14.03
C SER A 196 14.32 8.46 -14.27
N HIS A 197 15.04 9.06 -13.32
CA HIS A 197 15.51 10.45 -13.37
C HIS A 197 14.39 11.50 -13.46
N LYS A 198 13.16 11.16 -13.09
CA LYS A 198 12.05 12.11 -12.91
C LYS A 198 12.04 12.64 -11.48
N ILE A 199 13.05 13.46 -11.17
CA ILE A 199 13.37 13.90 -9.81
C ILE A 199 12.21 14.66 -9.16
N VAL A 200 11.60 15.62 -9.86
CA VAL A 200 10.52 16.48 -9.32
C VAL A 200 9.30 15.67 -8.84
N PRO A 201 8.61 14.88 -9.68
CA PRO A 201 7.42 14.15 -9.23
C PRO A 201 7.75 13.03 -8.22
N GLY A 202 8.89 12.35 -8.39
CA GLY A 202 9.30 11.28 -7.50
C GLY A 202 9.67 11.78 -6.10
N SER A 203 10.41 12.88 -6.00
CA SER A 203 10.80 13.46 -4.69
C SER A 203 9.60 13.97 -3.89
N ILE A 204 8.67 14.70 -4.53
CA ILE A 204 7.47 15.23 -3.86
C ILE A 204 6.62 14.11 -3.28
N ARG A 205 6.38 13.04 -4.06
CA ARG A 205 5.61 11.89 -3.58
C ARG A 205 6.33 11.12 -2.47
N MET A 206 7.66 11.00 -2.55
CA MET A 206 8.45 10.33 -1.50
C MET A 206 8.32 11.08 -0.17
N VAL A 207 8.50 12.41 -0.18
CA VAL A 207 8.34 13.25 1.01
C VAL A 207 6.92 13.16 1.56
N TYR A 208 5.90 13.24 0.69
CA TYR A 208 4.51 13.06 1.10
C TYR A 208 4.28 11.70 1.76
N ALA A 209 4.79 10.61 1.19
CA ALA A 209 4.59 9.27 1.74
C ALA A 209 5.35 9.03 3.06
N ILE A 210 6.51 9.67 3.25
CA ILE A 210 7.20 9.70 4.54
C ILE A 210 6.33 10.39 5.58
N ILE A 211 5.86 11.62 5.32
CA ILE A 211 5.02 12.38 6.24
C ILE A 211 3.73 11.61 6.58
N TYR A 212 3.08 11.04 5.57
CA TYR A 212 1.91 10.16 5.72
C TYR A 212 2.18 9.00 6.70
N SER A 213 3.34 8.35 6.54
CA SER A 213 3.75 7.23 7.39
C SER A 213 4.02 7.70 8.83
N LEU A 214 4.60 8.89 9.01
CA LEU A 214 4.80 9.49 10.34
C LEU A 214 3.45 9.78 11.02
N PHE A 215 2.46 10.33 10.29
CA PHE A 215 1.10 10.55 10.80
C PHE A 215 0.40 9.24 11.19
N LEU A 216 0.59 8.19 10.39
CA LEU A 216 0.08 6.87 10.69
C LEU A 216 0.71 6.30 11.97
N GLY A 217 2.04 6.36 12.11
CA GLY A 217 2.76 5.89 13.30
C GLY A 217 2.41 6.69 14.56
N TYR A 218 2.24 8.00 14.42
CA TYR A 218 1.75 8.86 15.49
C TYR A 218 0.33 8.47 15.91
N GLY A 219 -0.58 8.27 14.95
CA GLY A 219 -1.96 7.85 15.23
C GLY A 219 -2.04 6.51 15.95
N VAL A 220 -1.21 5.53 15.58
CA VAL A 220 -1.09 4.25 16.30
C VAL A 220 -0.63 4.46 17.75
N THR A 221 0.41 5.26 17.95
CA THR A 221 0.96 5.55 19.29
C THR A 221 -0.07 6.26 20.17
N VAL A 222 -0.79 7.23 19.63
CA VAL A 222 -1.85 7.95 20.35
C VAL A 222 -3.01 7.03 20.71
N GLY A 223 -3.56 6.28 19.73
CA GLY A 223 -4.70 5.38 19.97
C GLY A 223 -4.39 4.29 20.99
N THR A 224 -3.19 3.70 20.91
CA THR A 224 -2.73 2.71 21.89
C THR A 224 -2.49 3.30 23.27
N THR A 225 -1.92 4.51 23.37
CA THR A 225 -1.67 5.17 24.66
C THR A 225 -2.97 5.52 25.37
N ILE A 226 -3.96 6.09 24.65
CA ILE A 226 -5.27 6.45 25.22
C ILE A 226 -5.91 5.23 25.89
N TYR A 227 -5.97 4.09 25.21
CA TYR A 227 -6.54 2.88 25.81
C TYR A 227 -5.69 2.35 26.97
N GLY A 228 -4.35 2.36 26.84
CA GLY A 228 -3.45 1.89 27.90
C GLY A 228 -3.48 2.73 29.19
N LEU A 229 -3.97 3.97 29.12
CA LEU A 229 -4.23 4.82 30.29
C LEU A 229 -5.58 4.52 30.94
N ILE A 230 -6.57 4.06 30.16
CA ILE A 230 -7.90 3.69 30.66
C ILE A 230 -7.85 2.33 31.38
N ASP A 231 -7.21 1.33 30.78
CA ASP A 231 -7.13 -0.03 31.33
C ASP A 231 -5.74 -0.33 31.90
N ARG A 232 -5.67 -0.57 33.22
CA ARG A 232 -4.42 -0.94 33.91
C ARG A 232 -3.88 -2.33 33.52
N SER A 233 -4.72 -3.20 32.95
CA SER A 233 -4.36 -4.55 32.51
C SER A 233 -4.10 -4.64 30.99
N ALA A 234 -4.03 -3.49 30.31
CA ALA A 234 -3.88 -3.42 28.87
C ALA A 234 -2.69 -4.24 28.33
N THR A 235 -2.86 -4.79 27.13
CA THR A 235 -1.83 -5.61 26.49
C THR A 235 -0.59 -4.80 26.09
N SER A 236 0.56 -5.37 26.42
CA SER A 236 1.92 -4.94 26.02
C SER A 236 2.65 -6.03 25.23
N SER A 237 1.98 -7.16 24.96
CA SER A 237 2.62 -8.25 24.21
C SER A 237 2.57 -7.90 22.73
N THR A 238 3.75 -7.78 22.15
CA THR A 238 3.98 -7.44 20.74
C THR A 238 4.09 -8.68 19.86
N THR A 239 4.11 -9.87 20.48
CA THR A 239 4.22 -11.17 19.82
C THR A 239 2.95 -11.98 19.99
N CYS A 240 2.38 -12.50 18.90
CA CYS A 240 1.21 -13.38 18.98
C CYS A 240 1.61 -14.81 19.40
N PRO A 241 1.01 -15.38 20.46
CA PRO A 241 1.24 -16.79 20.81
C PRO A 241 0.56 -17.74 19.80
N ASN A 242 1.28 -18.77 19.38
CA ASN A 242 0.85 -19.73 18.34
C ASN A 242 -0.19 -20.79 18.79
N ILE A 243 -0.80 -20.61 19.97
CA ILE A 243 -1.59 -21.65 20.66
C ILE A 243 -2.91 -21.99 19.92
N LEU A 244 -3.45 -21.04 19.13
CA LEU A 244 -4.61 -21.24 18.23
C LEU A 244 -4.27 -20.90 16.76
N GLY A 245 -2.99 -20.98 16.39
CA GLY A 245 -2.56 -20.79 15.00
C GLY A 245 -3.00 -21.95 14.12
N PHE A 246 -3.08 -21.71 12.80
CA PHE A 246 -3.23 -22.80 11.83
C PHE A 246 -2.13 -23.85 12.04
N LYS A 247 -2.51 -25.13 12.14
CA LYS A 247 -1.55 -26.26 12.35
C LYS A 247 -0.48 -26.34 11.26
N ASN A 248 -0.78 -25.89 10.04
CA ASN A 248 0.17 -25.87 8.92
C ASN A 248 0.47 -24.41 8.50
N PRO A 249 1.74 -23.94 8.58
CA PRO A 249 2.11 -22.58 8.23
C PRO A 249 1.88 -22.22 6.76
N TYR A 250 1.82 -23.20 5.85
CA TYR A 250 1.55 -22.97 4.43
C TYR A 250 0.06 -22.67 4.17
N VAL A 251 -0.82 -23.43 4.83
CA VAL A 251 -2.29 -23.25 4.75
C VAL A 251 -2.70 -21.90 5.36
N ALA A 252 -1.95 -21.44 6.35
CA ALA A 252 -2.15 -20.13 6.99
C ALA A 252 -1.85 -18.94 6.07
N ARG A 253 -1.08 -19.12 4.98
CA ARG A 253 -0.51 -18.00 4.21
C ARG A 253 -0.91 -18.03 2.74
N PHE A 254 -0.74 -19.15 2.06
CA PHE A 254 -0.90 -19.23 0.60
C PHE A 254 -2.33 -18.96 0.09
N PRO A 255 -3.39 -19.55 0.68
CA PRO A 255 -4.77 -19.25 0.25
C PRO A 255 -5.15 -17.79 0.51
N PHE A 256 -4.64 -17.21 1.60
CA PHE A 256 -4.94 -15.83 2.01
C PHE A 256 -4.31 -14.80 1.10
N VAL A 257 -3.12 -15.07 0.56
CA VAL A 257 -2.51 -14.23 -0.48
C VAL A 257 -3.38 -14.21 -1.73
N ILE A 258 -3.85 -15.37 -2.19
CA ILE A 258 -4.73 -15.47 -3.36
C ILE A 258 -6.04 -14.71 -3.12
N ALA A 259 -6.67 -14.90 -1.96
CA ALA A 259 -7.89 -14.21 -1.59
C ALA A 259 -7.68 -12.69 -1.53
N PHE A 260 -6.59 -12.23 -0.93
CA PHE A 260 -6.24 -10.82 -0.85
C PHE A 260 -5.98 -10.20 -2.23
N SER A 261 -5.29 -10.90 -3.14
CA SER A 261 -5.08 -10.43 -4.52
C SER A 261 -6.41 -10.27 -5.27
N ILE A 262 -7.39 -11.15 -5.04
CA ILE A 262 -8.74 -11.03 -5.61
C ILE A 262 -9.46 -9.81 -5.03
N CYS A 263 -9.36 -9.59 -3.70
CA CYS A 263 -9.94 -8.39 -3.08
C CYS A 263 -9.31 -7.11 -3.65
N LEU A 264 -7.98 -7.07 -3.83
CA LEU A 264 -7.28 -5.94 -4.43
C LEU A 264 -7.71 -5.67 -5.87
N LEU A 265 -8.03 -6.71 -6.64
CA LEU A 265 -8.58 -6.54 -7.99
C LEU A 265 -9.92 -5.80 -7.95
N ILE A 266 -10.79 -6.15 -7.00
CA ILE A 266 -12.11 -5.50 -6.86
C ILE A 266 -11.95 -4.07 -6.33
N ILE A 267 -11.11 -3.86 -5.31
CA ILE A 267 -10.84 -2.52 -4.74
C ILE A 267 -10.31 -1.56 -5.80
N ASN A 268 -9.37 -2.01 -6.64
CA ASN A 268 -8.75 -1.20 -7.68
C ASN A 268 -9.48 -1.24 -9.05
N GLN A 269 -10.77 -1.61 -9.07
CA GLN A 269 -11.64 -1.60 -10.27
C GLN A 269 -11.10 -2.41 -11.47
N GLY A 270 -10.35 -3.49 -11.20
CA GLY A 270 -9.72 -4.32 -12.23
C GLY A 270 -10.71 -5.15 -13.05
N LYS A 271 -10.28 -5.54 -14.27
CA LYS A 271 -11.03 -6.42 -15.17
C LYS A 271 -10.88 -7.89 -14.73
N TRP A 272 -11.99 -8.62 -14.59
CA TRP A 272 -11.97 -10.06 -14.23
C TRP A 272 -11.14 -10.93 -15.18
N LYS A 273 -11.11 -10.60 -16.48
CA LYS A 273 -10.30 -11.34 -17.47
C LYS A 273 -8.79 -11.29 -17.17
N GLN A 274 -8.31 -10.24 -16.50
CA GLN A 274 -6.90 -10.10 -16.12
C GLN A 274 -6.61 -10.68 -14.71
N GLY A 275 -7.64 -11.06 -13.97
CA GLY A 275 -7.53 -11.50 -12.58
C GLY A 275 -6.66 -12.75 -12.37
N PRO A 276 -6.83 -13.84 -13.13
CA PRO A 276 -6.01 -15.03 -12.93
C PRO A 276 -4.51 -14.78 -13.08
N VAL A 277 -4.12 -13.97 -14.07
CA VAL A 277 -2.72 -13.60 -14.29
C VAL A 277 -2.18 -12.76 -13.13
N MET A 278 -2.93 -11.75 -12.68
CA MET A 278 -2.56 -10.92 -11.53
C MET A 278 -2.35 -11.76 -10.26
N VAL A 279 -3.24 -12.73 -10.01
CA VAL A 279 -3.14 -13.64 -8.86
C VAL A 279 -1.89 -14.51 -8.94
N ILE A 280 -1.58 -15.09 -10.10
CA ILE A 280 -0.39 -15.95 -10.28
C ILE A 280 0.90 -15.14 -10.06
N ILE A 281 0.99 -13.93 -10.62
CA ILE A 281 2.16 -13.06 -10.46
C ILE A 281 2.34 -12.66 -8.98
N SER A 282 1.25 -12.25 -8.33
CA SER A 282 1.23 -11.86 -6.93
C SER A 282 1.62 -13.02 -6.01
N PHE A 283 1.07 -14.21 -6.26
CA PHE A 283 1.40 -15.43 -5.52
C PHE A 283 2.89 -15.80 -5.66
N THR A 284 3.42 -15.75 -6.88
CA THR A 284 4.84 -16.04 -7.16
C THR A 284 5.76 -15.09 -6.40
N GLY A 285 5.45 -13.78 -6.40
CA GLY A 285 6.21 -12.79 -5.66
C GLY A 285 6.20 -13.00 -4.14
N TYR A 286 5.07 -13.42 -3.58
CA TYR A 286 4.99 -13.74 -2.16
C TYR A 286 5.76 -15.01 -1.81
N VAL A 287 5.64 -16.07 -2.63
CA VAL A 287 6.33 -17.34 -2.39
C VAL A 287 7.84 -17.15 -2.35
N THR A 288 8.40 -16.40 -3.32
CA THR A 288 9.84 -16.10 -3.34
C THR A 288 10.24 -15.27 -2.12
N ASN A 289 9.48 -14.22 -1.80
CA ASN A 289 9.72 -13.41 -0.59
C ASN A 289 9.72 -14.26 0.69
N TYR A 290 8.76 -15.17 0.84
CA TYR A 290 8.64 -16.04 2.01
C TYR A 290 9.84 -16.97 2.19
N PHE A 291 10.24 -17.69 1.13
CA PHE A 291 11.38 -18.62 1.21
C PHE A 291 12.71 -17.89 1.44
N VAL A 292 12.88 -16.70 0.85
CA VAL A 292 14.05 -15.87 1.04
C VAL A 292 14.12 -15.36 2.47
N THR A 293 13.01 -14.87 3.03
CA THR A 293 12.92 -14.45 4.44
C THR A 293 13.23 -15.61 5.38
N LYS A 294 12.73 -16.82 5.10
CA LYS A 294 13.02 -18.02 5.90
C LYS A 294 14.51 -18.37 5.93
N ARG A 295 15.27 -18.04 4.86
CA ARG A 295 16.70 -18.37 4.73
C ARG A 295 17.63 -17.26 5.19
N LEU A 296 17.27 -15.99 4.97
CA LEU A 296 18.10 -14.80 5.27
C LEU A 296 17.76 -14.14 6.62
N GLY A 297 16.72 -14.58 7.32
CA GLY A 297 16.33 -14.03 8.62
C GLY A 297 15.77 -12.61 8.52
N THR A 298 16.19 -11.73 9.44
CA THR A 298 15.66 -10.36 9.62
C THR A 298 16.03 -9.36 8.51
N ASN A 299 16.77 -9.78 7.48
CA ASN A 299 17.13 -8.93 6.34
C ASN A 299 15.97 -8.81 5.34
N THR A 300 14.92 -8.11 5.74
CA THR A 300 13.63 -8.01 5.01
C THR A 300 13.76 -7.30 3.66
N GLN A 301 14.75 -6.41 3.51
CA GLN A 301 15.00 -5.67 2.29
C GLN A 301 15.31 -6.60 1.11
N VAL A 302 16.21 -7.57 1.31
CA VAL A 302 16.61 -8.53 0.26
C VAL A 302 15.42 -9.40 -0.15
N ALA A 303 14.61 -9.83 0.82
CA ALA A 303 13.40 -10.61 0.52
C ALA A 303 12.40 -9.82 -0.35
N ASN A 304 12.21 -8.53 -0.07
CA ASN A 304 11.33 -7.67 -0.88
C ASN A 304 11.90 -7.45 -2.28
N THR A 305 13.21 -7.28 -2.41
CA THR A 305 13.89 -7.19 -3.71
C THR A 305 13.72 -8.45 -4.55
N VAL A 306 13.94 -9.63 -3.97
CA VAL A 306 13.79 -10.91 -4.70
C VAL A 306 12.32 -11.19 -5.05
N GLY A 307 11.39 -10.86 -4.15
CA GLY A 307 9.95 -10.91 -4.42
C GLY A 307 9.55 -10.02 -5.59
N ALA A 308 9.99 -8.78 -5.58
CA ALA A 308 9.71 -7.81 -6.63
C ALA A 308 10.41 -8.15 -7.95
N PHE A 309 11.61 -8.73 -7.90
CA PHE A 309 12.29 -9.27 -9.08
C PHE A 309 11.46 -10.37 -9.74
N ALA A 310 10.94 -11.33 -8.97
CA ALA A 310 10.07 -12.38 -9.49
C ALA A 310 8.78 -11.82 -10.13
N ILE A 311 8.14 -10.83 -9.47
CA ILE A 311 6.97 -10.12 -10.01
C ILE A 311 7.33 -9.41 -11.32
N GLY A 312 8.46 -8.70 -11.36
CA GLY A 312 8.92 -7.97 -12.53
C GLY A 312 9.23 -8.88 -13.72
N VAL A 313 9.90 -10.02 -13.48
CA VAL A 313 10.21 -11.00 -14.53
C VAL A 313 8.92 -11.57 -15.11
N MET A 314 8.01 -12.03 -14.25
CA MET A 314 6.73 -12.59 -14.69
C MET A 314 5.85 -11.55 -15.38
N GLY A 315 5.77 -10.32 -14.87
CA GLY A 315 4.99 -9.23 -15.47
C GLY A 315 5.53 -8.79 -16.83
N ASN A 316 6.85 -8.67 -16.95
CA ASN A 316 7.50 -8.31 -18.22
C ASN A 316 7.39 -9.44 -19.25
N LEU A 317 7.52 -10.70 -18.83
CA LEU A 317 7.34 -11.87 -19.68
C LEU A 317 5.89 -11.99 -20.16
N TYR A 318 4.91 -11.77 -19.28
CA TYR A 318 3.50 -11.74 -19.63
C TYR A 318 3.22 -10.67 -20.71
N SER A 319 3.79 -9.48 -20.57
CA SER A 319 3.64 -8.41 -21.56
C SER A 319 4.28 -8.75 -22.90
N ARG A 320 5.41 -9.48 -22.89
CA ARG A 320 6.12 -9.90 -24.09
C ARG A 320 5.38 -11.00 -24.85
N LEU A 321 4.82 -12.00 -24.16
CA LEU A 321 4.20 -13.17 -24.78
C LEU A 321 2.73 -12.93 -25.14
N TRP A 322 1.97 -12.29 -24.26
CA TRP A 322 0.51 -12.22 -24.36
C TRP A 322 -0.03 -10.85 -24.78
N HIS A 323 0.86 -9.93 -25.18
CA HIS A 323 0.51 -8.54 -25.50
C HIS A 323 -0.27 -7.82 -24.38
N GLY A 324 -0.18 -8.34 -23.14
CA GLY A 324 -0.84 -7.77 -21.98
C GLY A 324 -0.08 -6.58 -21.39
N HIS A 325 -0.79 -5.75 -20.63
CA HIS A 325 -0.21 -4.57 -19.99
C HIS A 325 0.55 -4.98 -18.73
N ALA A 326 1.88 -4.84 -18.74
CA ALA A 326 2.72 -5.19 -17.60
C ALA A 326 2.32 -4.42 -16.33
N ALA A 327 1.99 -3.13 -16.49
CA ALA A 327 1.66 -2.19 -15.41
C ALA A 327 0.55 -2.69 -14.49
N THR A 328 -0.58 -3.09 -15.09
CA THR A 328 -1.76 -3.51 -14.34
C THR A 328 -1.54 -4.89 -13.74
N ALA A 329 -0.78 -5.76 -14.39
CA ALA A 329 -0.53 -7.14 -13.97
C ALA A 329 0.35 -7.25 -12.72
N ILE A 330 1.33 -6.34 -12.53
CA ILE A 330 2.27 -6.39 -11.39
C ILE A 330 1.72 -5.74 -10.12
N LEU A 331 0.77 -4.80 -10.25
CA LEU A 331 0.36 -3.93 -9.15
C LEU A 331 -0.19 -4.70 -7.92
N PRO A 332 -1.05 -5.73 -8.07
CA PRO A 332 -1.50 -6.54 -6.93
C PRO A 332 -0.36 -7.28 -6.22
N GLY A 333 0.67 -7.71 -6.96
CA GLY A 333 1.86 -8.32 -6.37
C GLY A 333 2.62 -7.35 -5.47
N ILE A 334 2.71 -6.08 -5.86
CA ILE A 334 3.38 -5.06 -5.07
C ILE A 334 2.60 -4.74 -3.80
N PHE A 335 1.27 -4.65 -3.88
CA PHE A 335 0.41 -4.48 -2.71
C PHE A 335 0.47 -5.65 -1.72
N VAL A 336 0.90 -6.85 -2.14
CA VAL A 336 1.18 -7.97 -1.23
C VAL A 336 2.55 -7.83 -0.55
N LEU A 337 3.56 -7.33 -1.26
CA LEU A 337 4.90 -7.16 -0.73
C LEU A 337 4.99 -6.03 0.30
N VAL A 338 4.26 -4.93 0.12
CA VAL A 338 4.36 -3.76 1.03
C VAL A 338 3.98 -4.10 2.48
N PRO A 339 2.81 -4.68 2.79
CA PRO A 339 2.47 -5.10 4.15
C PRO A 339 3.43 -6.15 4.71
N SER A 340 3.87 -7.09 3.86
CA SER A 340 4.82 -8.15 4.24
C SER A 340 6.17 -7.57 4.66
N GLY A 341 6.68 -6.59 3.92
CA GLY A 341 7.94 -5.91 4.24
C GLY A 341 7.89 -5.17 5.57
N LEU A 342 6.76 -4.51 5.87
CA LEU A 342 6.60 -3.75 7.12
C LEU A 342 6.37 -4.63 8.33
N ALA A 343 5.61 -5.71 8.17
CA ALA A 343 5.43 -6.70 9.21
C ALA A 343 6.79 -7.25 9.67
N ALA A 344 7.66 -7.54 8.70
CA ALA A 344 8.97 -8.09 8.96
C ALA A 344 9.95 -7.03 9.54
N SER A 345 9.77 -5.74 9.22
CA SER A 345 10.59 -4.65 9.79
C SER A 345 10.20 -4.28 11.23
N GLY A 346 9.07 -4.76 11.76
CA GLY A 346 8.66 -4.52 13.14
C GLY A 346 8.30 -3.05 13.46
N SER A 347 8.14 -2.19 12.45
CA SER A 347 7.99 -0.74 12.66
C SER A 347 6.78 -0.34 13.50
N LEU A 348 5.69 -1.12 13.42
CA LEU A 348 4.48 -0.91 14.23
C LEU A 348 4.64 -1.39 15.68
N ILE A 349 5.57 -2.30 15.95
CA ILE A 349 5.89 -2.78 17.32
C ILE A 349 6.51 -1.65 18.13
N ALA A 350 7.37 -0.84 17.51
CA ALA A 350 7.99 0.30 18.17
C ALA A 350 6.95 1.32 18.70
N GLY A 351 5.81 1.48 18.02
CA GLY A 351 4.71 2.35 18.49
C GLY A 351 4.11 1.89 19.82
N VAL A 352 4.04 0.57 20.02
CA VAL A 352 3.53 -0.08 21.24
C VAL A 352 4.51 0.08 22.39
N GLU A 353 5.79 -0.18 22.14
CA GLU A 353 6.87 0.01 23.11
C GLU A 353 6.93 1.47 23.58
N SER A 354 6.76 2.42 22.66
CA SER A 354 6.67 3.84 22.99
C SER A 354 5.44 4.15 23.86
N ALA A 355 4.27 3.59 23.53
CA ALA A 355 3.06 3.80 24.32
C ALA A 355 3.21 3.25 25.75
N ASP A 356 3.86 2.09 25.90
CA ASP A 356 4.12 1.48 27.20
C ASP A 356 5.16 2.24 28.01
N ALA A 357 6.19 2.78 27.36
CA ALA A 357 7.16 3.67 27.99
C ALA A 357 6.48 4.92 28.57
N ILE A 358 5.60 5.57 27.78
CA ILE A 358 4.82 6.75 28.23
C ILE A 358 3.96 6.41 29.45
N ARG A 359 3.22 5.30 29.38
CA ARG A 359 2.39 4.81 30.49
C ARG A 359 3.21 4.55 31.74
N SER A 360 4.36 3.88 31.61
CA SER A 360 5.23 3.56 32.74
C SER A 360 5.78 4.82 33.42
N ASN A 361 6.09 5.85 32.64
CA ASN A 361 6.58 7.13 33.14
C ASN A 361 5.48 7.87 33.95
N ILE A 362 4.26 7.93 33.43
CA ILE A 362 3.12 8.54 34.13
C ILE A 362 2.81 7.78 35.44
N THR A 363 2.85 6.45 35.40
CA THR A 363 2.57 5.61 36.59
C THR A 363 3.66 5.76 37.66
N ARG A 364 4.94 5.91 37.26
CA ARG A 364 6.07 6.15 38.16
C ARG A 364 6.05 7.55 38.78
N ASN A 365 5.70 8.58 38.01
CA ASN A 365 5.58 9.95 38.52
C ASN A 365 4.48 10.12 39.58
N ALA A 366 3.48 9.23 39.62
CA ALA A 366 2.49 9.21 40.70
C ALA A 366 3.02 8.64 42.03
N SER A 367 4.21 8.03 42.05
CA SER A 367 4.77 7.34 43.23
C SER A 367 6.10 7.93 43.74
N HIS A 368 6.88 8.64 42.93
CA HIS A 368 7.98 9.49 43.41
C HIS A 368 8.24 10.64 42.43
N GLY A 369 8.30 11.87 42.94
CA GLY A 369 8.72 13.02 42.16
C GLY A 369 10.24 13.10 42.11
N ASP A 370 10.86 12.59 41.04
CA ASP A 370 12.08 13.20 40.49
C ASP A 370 12.41 12.72 39.05
N THR A 371 12.93 13.69 38.30
CA THR A 371 13.74 13.71 37.06
C THR A 371 13.23 13.09 35.75
N GLN A 372 13.02 14.00 34.79
CA GLN A 372 12.70 13.81 33.38
C GLN A 372 13.67 12.87 32.64
N SER A 373 13.13 11.82 32.02
CA SER A 373 13.69 11.23 30.79
C SER A 373 12.79 11.59 29.61
N THR A 374 12.94 12.82 29.11
CA THR A 374 12.22 13.36 27.95
C THR A 374 12.81 12.82 26.64
N GLY A 375 11.96 12.29 25.76
CA GLY A 375 12.15 12.38 24.30
C GLY A 375 12.65 11.17 23.50
N VAL A 376 13.43 10.23 24.07
CA VAL A 376 14.17 9.25 23.22
C VAL A 376 13.28 8.12 22.68
N GLY A 377 12.29 7.63 23.44
CA GLY A 377 11.43 6.52 23.01
C GLY A 377 10.39 6.89 21.94
N GLN A 378 9.85 8.12 22.02
CA GLN A 378 8.82 8.63 21.11
C GLN A 378 9.36 8.97 19.72
N GLN A 379 10.64 9.34 19.63
CA GLN A 379 11.28 9.63 18.36
C GLN A 379 11.60 8.35 17.56
N LYS A 380 11.94 7.26 18.25
CA LYS A 380 12.31 5.99 17.60
C LYS A 380 11.14 5.35 16.84
N SER A 381 9.94 5.27 17.44
CA SER A 381 8.81 4.55 16.85
C SER A 381 8.26 5.18 15.57
N VAL A 382 8.11 6.50 15.57
CA VAL A 382 7.57 7.24 14.43
C VAL A 382 8.58 7.24 13.28
N GLN A 383 9.87 7.38 13.59
CA GLN A 383 10.95 7.28 12.60
C GLN A 383 11.03 5.88 11.97
N ASP A 384 10.91 4.81 12.75
CA ASP A 384 11.02 3.44 12.26
C ASP A 384 9.94 3.10 11.22
N LEU A 385 8.72 3.66 11.33
CA LEU A 385 7.65 3.44 10.35
C LEU A 385 7.94 4.16 9.03
N GLY A 386 8.33 5.44 9.08
CA GLY A 386 8.69 6.21 7.90
C GLY A 386 9.89 5.61 7.16
N PHE A 387 10.98 5.30 7.87
CA PHE A 387 12.15 4.68 7.27
C PHE A 387 11.88 3.26 6.77
N GLY A 388 11.10 2.47 7.50
CA GLY A 388 10.70 1.13 7.07
C GLY A 388 9.97 1.12 5.72
N MET A 389 9.06 2.08 5.49
CA MET A 389 8.36 2.23 4.21
C MET A 389 9.31 2.54 3.05
N VAL A 390 10.24 3.47 3.27
CA VAL A 390 11.24 3.85 2.26
C VAL A 390 12.13 2.66 1.92
N GLN A 391 12.59 1.91 2.92
CA GLN A 391 13.42 0.72 2.71
C GLN A 391 12.69 -0.36 1.92
N VAL A 392 11.43 -0.66 2.27
CA VAL A 392 10.61 -1.63 1.52
C VAL A 392 10.43 -1.19 0.07
N ALA A 393 10.13 0.09 -0.16
CA ALA A 393 9.95 0.60 -1.51
C ALA A 393 11.24 0.58 -2.34
N ILE A 394 12.38 0.94 -1.77
CA ILE A 394 13.69 0.83 -2.46
C ILE A 394 13.97 -0.62 -2.82
N GLY A 395 13.71 -1.57 -1.92
CA GLY A 395 13.86 -2.99 -2.22
C GLY A 395 13.00 -3.42 -3.40
N ILE A 396 11.71 -3.05 -3.39
CA ILE A 396 10.77 -3.38 -4.46
C ILE A 396 11.21 -2.77 -5.80
N THR A 397 11.63 -1.50 -5.83
CA THR A 397 12.04 -0.85 -7.07
C THR A 397 13.32 -1.43 -7.63
N VAL A 398 14.34 -1.65 -6.81
CA VAL A 398 15.57 -2.33 -7.25
C VAL A 398 15.23 -3.69 -7.88
N GLY A 399 14.34 -4.48 -7.27
CA GLY A 399 13.90 -5.76 -7.81
C GLY A 399 13.23 -5.63 -9.19
N LEU A 400 12.31 -4.67 -9.35
CA LEU A 400 11.61 -4.43 -10.61
C LEU A 400 12.55 -3.94 -11.72
N PHE A 401 13.52 -3.09 -11.41
CA PHE A 401 14.49 -2.58 -12.40
C PHE A 401 15.46 -3.68 -12.86
N VAL A 402 15.98 -4.49 -11.94
CA VAL A 402 16.82 -5.64 -12.30
C VAL A 402 16.03 -6.61 -13.17
N ALA A 403 14.75 -6.86 -12.86
CA ALA A 403 13.89 -7.68 -13.70
C ALA A 403 13.67 -7.10 -15.10
N ALA A 404 13.51 -5.78 -15.23
CA ALA A 404 13.40 -5.11 -16.52
C ALA A 404 14.69 -5.26 -17.36
N LEU A 405 15.86 -5.12 -16.73
CA LEU A 405 17.16 -5.32 -17.38
C LEU A 405 17.33 -6.75 -17.87
N VAL A 406 16.95 -7.75 -17.05
CA VAL A 406 17.04 -9.16 -17.43
C VAL A 406 16.12 -9.52 -18.60
N VAL A 407 14.89 -9.00 -18.64
CA VAL A 407 13.93 -9.32 -19.71
C VAL A 407 14.19 -8.50 -20.98
N TYR A 408 14.67 -7.27 -20.84
CA TYR A 408 14.94 -6.33 -21.95
C TYR A 408 16.38 -5.78 -21.90
N PRO A 409 17.41 -6.63 -22.08
CA PRO A 409 18.81 -6.23 -21.91
C PRO A 409 19.29 -5.18 -22.91
N LEU A 410 18.70 -5.14 -24.10
CA LEU A 410 19.04 -4.19 -25.17
C LEU A 410 18.08 -2.98 -25.22
N GLY A 411 17.20 -2.84 -24.23
CA GLY A 411 16.13 -1.85 -24.23
C GLY A 411 15.05 -2.11 -25.28
N LYS A 412 13.93 -1.40 -25.16
CA LYS A 412 12.81 -1.49 -26.11
C LYS A 412 12.97 -0.38 -27.15
N ARG A 413 13.33 -0.73 -28.40
CA ARG A 413 13.67 0.25 -29.47
C ARG A 413 12.58 1.29 -29.81
N ARG A 414 11.32 1.06 -29.44
CA ARG A 414 10.17 1.92 -29.82
C ARG A 414 9.29 2.39 -28.65
N SER A 415 9.67 2.14 -27.39
CA SER A 415 8.84 2.49 -26.23
C SER A 415 9.71 2.65 -24.98
N GLY A 416 9.33 3.54 -24.06
CA GLY A 416 10.09 3.74 -22.82
C GLY A 416 10.21 2.45 -22.01
N LEU A 417 11.32 2.30 -21.27
CA LEU A 417 11.63 1.13 -20.42
C LEU A 417 10.50 0.84 -19.41
N PHE A 418 9.70 1.86 -19.10
CA PHE A 418 8.46 1.80 -18.32
C PHE A 418 7.35 2.65 -18.97
N SER A 419 7.04 2.38 -20.24
CA SER A 419 5.75 2.80 -20.79
C SER A 419 4.66 1.98 -20.10
N PHE A 420 4.30 2.40 -18.89
CA PHE A 420 3.10 1.96 -18.18
C PHE A 420 1.85 2.36 -18.95
#